data_AF-A0A9X1AEW1-F1
#
_entry.id   AF-A0A9X1AEW1-F1
#
_cell.length_a   1.000
_cell.length_b   1.000
_cell.length_c   1.000
_cell.angle_alpha   90.00
_cell.angle_beta   90.00
_cell.angle_gamma   90.00
#
_symmetry.space_group_name_H-M   'P 1'
#
loop_
_entity.id
_entity.type
_entity.pdbx_description
1 polymer ?
#
loop_
_entity_poly.entity_id
_entity_poly.type
_entity_poly.pdbx_seq_one_letter_code
_entity_poly.pdbx_strand_id
1 'polypeptide(L)'
;MTKFGNWTLSGLLRGGLSTNPSDIDHHWRSRVYEEDFRTIPFISLGAKAGYQITERASLFLAGNFDENFRAKGDMTVYDIPTGARSSTTFKDGAGMDFYAFTMSAGFKLTF
;
A
#
# COMPACT_ATOMS: atom_id res chain seq x y z
N MET A 1 -9.60 -4.90 22.00
CA MET A 1 -10.91 -4.37 21.54
C MET A 1 -11.65 -3.89 22.78
N THR A 2 -12.11 -2.64 22.77
CA THR A 2 -12.80 -2.01 23.89
C THR A 2 -14.30 -1.90 23.57
N LYS A 3 -15.17 -2.19 24.53
CA LYS A 3 -16.63 -2.07 24.37
C LYS A 3 -17.19 -1.05 25.36
N PHE A 4 -18.16 -0.25 24.93
CA PHE A 4 -18.88 0.73 25.74
C PHE A 4 -20.31 0.85 25.20
N GLY A 5 -21.30 0.39 25.97
CA GLY A 5 -22.68 0.27 25.47
C GLY A 5 -22.74 -0.52 24.15
N ASN A 6 -23.41 0.06 23.15
CA ASN A 6 -23.51 -0.51 21.80
C ASN A 6 -22.27 -0.26 20.93
N TRP A 7 -21.26 0.47 21.44
CA TRP A 7 -20.05 0.78 20.69
C TRP A 7 -18.94 -0.25 20.92
N THR A 8 -18.18 -0.51 19.85
CA THR A 8 -16.95 -1.28 19.87
C THR A 8 -15.84 -0.48 19.22
N LEU A 9 -14.67 -0.41 19.86
CA LEU A 9 -13.48 0.22 19.30
C LEU A 9 -12.34 -0.80 19.22
N SER A 10 -11.64 -0.82 18.08
CA SER A 10 -10.47 -1.66 17.87
C SER A 10 -9.39 -0.90 17.12
N GLY A 11 -8.14 -1.05 17.56
CA GLY A 11 -6.96 -0.66 16.82
C GLY A 11 -6.22 -1.88 16.26
N LEU A 12 -5.44 -1.67 15.21
CA LEU A 12 -4.54 -2.66 14.60
C LEU A 12 -3.22 -1.96 14.26
N LEU A 13 -2.10 -2.53 14.71
CA LEU A 13 -0.76 -2.14 14.28
C LEU A 13 -0.15 -3.33 13.55
N ARG A 14 0.37 -3.10 12.34
CA ARG A 14 1.16 -4.08 11.57
C ARG A 14 2.49 -3.46 11.20
N GLY A 15 3.52 -4.27 11.17
CA GLY A 15 4.81 -3.94 10.57
C GLY A 15 5.32 -5.15 9.81
N GLY A 16 6.15 -4.90 8.81
CA GLY A 16 6.69 -5.98 7.99
C GLY A 16 7.63 -5.48 6.90
N LEU A 17 7.82 -6.33 5.90
CA LEU A 17 8.70 -6.09 4.77
C LEU A 17 7.92 -6.33 3.46
N SER A 18 7.97 -5.38 2.55
CA SER A 18 7.52 -5.53 1.16
C SER A 18 8.69 -6.06 0.33
N THR A 19 8.55 -7.29 -0.18
CA THR A 19 9.57 -7.99 -0.98
C THR A 19 9.28 -7.87 -2.47
N ASN A 20 10.33 -7.72 -3.27
CA ASN A 20 10.26 -7.49 -4.73
C ASN A 20 9.31 -6.35 -5.13
N PRO A 21 9.42 -5.14 -4.54
CA PRO A 21 8.69 -4.00 -5.05
C PRO A 21 9.27 -3.57 -6.39
N SER A 22 8.39 -3.20 -7.31
CA SER A 22 8.77 -2.66 -8.61
C SER A 22 7.77 -1.63 -9.09
N ASP A 23 8.18 -0.80 -10.05
CA ASP A 23 7.29 0.05 -10.83
C ASP A 23 7.62 -0.03 -12.33
N ILE A 24 6.73 0.55 -13.13
CA ILE A 24 6.92 0.72 -14.56
C ILE A 24 6.40 2.12 -14.93
N ASP A 25 7.29 2.99 -15.40
CA ASP A 25 6.93 4.30 -15.95
C ASP A 25 6.93 4.27 -17.48
N HIS A 26 5.75 4.48 -18.07
CA HIS A 26 5.59 4.68 -19.49
C HIS A 26 5.62 6.16 -19.87
N HIS A 27 6.76 6.62 -20.39
CA HIS A 27 6.83 7.85 -21.17
C HIS A 27 6.38 7.56 -22.60
N TRP A 28 5.06 7.59 -22.82
CA TRP A 28 4.44 7.19 -24.09
C TRP A 28 5.15 7.76 -25.32
N ARG A 29 5.42 6.88 -26.29
CA ARG A 29 6.15 7.14 -27.55
C ARG A 29 7.64 7.44 -27.42
N SER A 30 8.21 7.42 -26.21
CA SER A 30 9.63 7.64 -26.00
C SER A 30 10.30 6.46 -25.30
N ARG A 31 10.05 6.29 -24.00
CA ARG A 31 10.80 5.35 -23.16
C ARG A 31 9.89 4.63 -22.18
N VAL A 32 10.31 3.44 -21.78
CA VAL A 32 9.79 2.75 -20.59
C VAL A 32 10.91 2.66 -19.58
N TYR A 33 10.60 2.97 -18.33
CA TYR A 33 11.48 2.73 -17.19
C TYR A 33 10.88 1.56 -16.40
N GLU A 34 11.70 0.58 -16.10
CA GLU A 34 11.37 -0.53 -15.20
C GLU A 34 12.32 -0.44 -14.02
N GLU A 35 11.77 -0.33 -12.80
CA GLU A 35 12.59 -0.20 -11.60
C GLU A 35 12.31 -1.31 -10.59
N ASP A 36 13.39 -1.92 -10.12
CA ASP A 36 13.37 -2.98 -9.11
C ASP A 36 13.93 -2.43 -7.80
N PHE A 37 13.08 -2.32 -6.77
CA PHE A 37 13.47 -1.75 -5.49
C PHE A 37 13.99 -2.82 -4.53
N ARG A 38 14.85 -2.38 -3.60
CA ARG A 38 15.24 -3.20 -2.43
C ARG A 38 14.01 -3.50 -1.58
N THR A 39 14.08 -4.55 -0.76
CA THR A 39 13.05 -4.84 0.26
C THR A 39 12.76 -3.62 1.13
N ILE A 40 11.48 -3.31 1.32
CA ILE A 40 11.03 -2.07 1.95
C ILE A 40 10.32 -2.38 3.27
N PRO A 41 10.83 -1.88 4.41
CA PRO A 41 10.06 -1.98 5.64
C PRO A 41 8.77 -1.17 5.54
N PHE A 42 7.70 -1.66 6.16
CA PHE A 42 6.43 -0.93 6.21
C PHE A 42 5.85 -0.92 7.63
N ILE A 43 5.02 0.10 7.88
CA ILE A 43 4.13 0.18 9.04
C ILE A 43 2.70 0.46 8.58
N SER A 44 1.73 -0.10 9.29
CA SER A 44 0.30 0.11 9.03
C SER A 44 -0.46 0.26 10.34
N LEU A 45 -1.28 1.31 10.42
CA LEU A 45 -2.05 1.71 11.59
C LEU A 45 -3.52 1.77 11.22
N GLY A 46 -4.33 0.93 11.86
CA GLY A 46 -5.77 0.85 11.64
C GLY A 46 -6.57 1.17 12.90
N ALA A 47 -7.70 1.85 12.73
CA ALA A 47 -8.71 2.05 13.76
C ALA A 47 -10.10 1.76 13.20
N LYS A 48 -10.95 1.16 14.03
CA LYS A 48 -12.36 0.87 13.69
C LYS A 48 -13.27 1.15 14.86
N ALA A 49 -14.37 1.85 14.57
CA ALA A 49 -15.51 2.02 15.44
C ALA A 49 -16.70 1.23 14.87
N GLY A 50 -17.37 0.45 15.71
CA GLY A 50 -18.58 -0.30 15.35
C GLY A 50 -19.73 0.01 16.29
N TYR A 51 -20.96 0.00 15.76
CA TYR A 51 -22.19 0.20 16.51
C TYR A 51 -23.12 -1.01 16.34
N GLN A 52 -23.51 -1.63 17.46
CA GLN A 52 -24.41 -2.77 17.50
C GLN A 52 -25.86 -2.29 17.34
N ILE A 53 -26.55 -2.75 16.30
CA ILE A 53 -27.96 -2.41 16.02
C ILE A 53 -28.90 -3.42 16.69
N THR A 54 -28.60 -4.72 16.53
CA THR A 54 -29.31 -5.84 17.16
C THR A 54 -28.28 -6.83 17.69
N GLU A 55 -28.67 -7.89 18.39
CA GLU A 55 -27.72 -8.94 18.82
C GLU A 55 -26.90 -9.55 17.66
N ARG A 56 -27.40 -9.46 16.43
CA ARG A 56 -26.79 -10.08 15.25
C ARG A 56 -26.30 -9.11 14.19
N ALA A 57 -26.68 -7.83 14.27
CA ALA A 57 -26.42 -6.84 13.23
C ALA A 57 -25.64 -5.62 13.77
N SER A 58 -24.63 -5.16 13.03
CA SER A 58 -23.83 -3.98 13.40
C SER A 58 -23.37 -3.18 12.18
N LEU A 59 -23.12 -1.88 12.38
CA LEU A 59 -22.43 -1.01 11.42
C LEU A 59 -21.00 -0.75 11.87
N PHE A 60 -20.12 -0.38 10.96
CA PHE A 60 -18.78 0.08 11.30
C PHE A 60 -18.28 1.20 10.39
N LEU A 61 -17.34 1.97 10.92
CA LEU A 61 -16.47 2.91 10.21
C LEU A 61 -15.02 2.57 10.59
N ALA A 62 -14.12 2.53 9.61
CA ALA A 62 -12.72 2.23 9.79
C ALA A 62 -11.83 3.17 8.97
N GLY A 63 -10.65 3.45 9.51
CA GLY A 63 -9.56 4.16 8.83
C GLY A 63 -8.27 3.36 8.95
N ASN A 64 -7.47 3.34 7.90
CA ASN A 64 -6.13 2.75 7.89
C ASN A 64 -5.14 3.72 7.26
N PHE A 65 -3.97 3.84 7.87
CA PHE A 65 -2.80 4.49 7.32
C PHE A 65 -1.72 3.44 7.06
N ASP A 66 -1.11 3.48 5.88
CA ASP A 66 -0.03 2.59 5.48
C ASP A 66 1.17 3.43 5.01
N GLU A 67 2.37 3.07 5.44
CA GLU A 67 3.63 3.70 5.02
C GLU A 67 4.65 2.61 4.66
N ASN A 68 5.14 2.65 3.43
CA ASN A 68 6.34 1.93 2.99
C ASN A 68 7.47 2.96 2.91
N PHE A 69 8.52 2.74 3.70
CA PHE A 69 9.62 3.71 3.83
C PHE A 69 10.41 3.86 2.54
N ARG A 70 11.19 4.95 2.45
CA ARG A 70 12.06 5.21 1.30
C ARG A 70 12.92 4.00 0.95
N ALA A 71 12.90 3.62 -0.33
CA ALA A 71 13.81 2.62 -0.87
C ALA A 71 14.46 3.12 -2.15
N LYS A 72 15.67 2.62 -2.41
CA LYS A 72 16.36 2.77 -3.70
C LYS A 72 16.19 1.51 -4.53
N GLY A 73 16.17 1.68 -5.85
CA GLY A 73 16.05 0.61 -6.82
C GLY A 73 16.99 0.79 -7.99
N ASP A 74 17.25 -0.32 -8.68
CA ASP A 74 17.98 -0.32 -9.94
C ASP A 74 16.98 0.01 -11.06
N MET A 75 17.38 0.86 -12.01
CA MET A 75 16.51 1.34 -13.10
C MET A 75 17.00 0.82 -14.44
N THR A 76 16.10 0.23 -15.22
CA THR A 76 16.34 -0.18 -16.61
C THR A 76 15.49 0.66 -17.55
N VAL A 77 16.09 1.16 -18.64
CA VAL A 77 15.40 2.01 -19.62
C VAL A 77 15.26 1.27 -20.93
N TYR A 78 14.11 1.38 -21.58
CA TYR A 78 13.85 0.85 -22.92
C TYR A 78 13.41 1.98 -23.85
N ASP A 79 13.88 1.97 -25.09
CA ASP A 79 13.42 2.85 -26.15
C ASP A 79 12.17 2.25 -26.81
N ILE A 80 11.03 2.95 -26.75
CA ILE A 80 9.74 2.47 -27.29
C ILE A 80 9.78 2.33 -28.82
N PRO A 81 10.28 3.32 -29.59
CA PRO A 81 10.32 3.22 -31.06
C PRO A 81 11.06 1.98 -31.58
N THR A 82 12.12 1.55 -30.90
CA THR A 82 12.96 0.43 -31.34
C THR A 82 12.74 -0.86 -30.52
N GLY A 83 12.09 -0.77 -29.36
CA GLY A 83 12.03 -1.83 -28.36
C GLY A 83 13.39 -2.15 -27.71
N ALA A 84 14.43 -1.38 -28.01
CA ALA A 84 15.78 -1.66 -27.55
C ALA A 84 15.92 -1.31 -26.06
N ARG A 85 16.41 -2.26 -25.26
CA ARG A 85 16.88 -1.98 -23.90
C ARG A 85 18.13 -1.11 -23.97
N SER A 86 18.18 -0.05 -23.17
CA SER A 86 19.41 0.68 -22.89
C SER A 86 20.49 -0.31 -22.46
N SER A 87 21.69 -0.17 -23.01
CA SER A 87 22.82 -1.07 -22.69
C SER A 87 23.26 -1.01 -21.22
N THR A 88 22.71 -0.08 -20.43
CA THR A 88 23.07 0.15 -19.03
C THR A 88 21.83 0.13 -18.14
N THR A 89 21.88 -0.70 -17.10
CA THR A 89 21.02 -0.57 -15.90
C THR A 89 21.69 0.40 -14.93
N PHE A 90 20.93 1.39 -14.45
CA PHE A 90 21.40 2.41 -13.53
C PHE A 90 21.21 1.90 -12.09
N LYS A 91 22.32 1.50 -11.47
CA LYS A 91 22.32 1.02 -10.08
C LYS A 91 21.91 2.13 -9.11
N ASP A 92 20.97 1.82 -8.21
CA ASP A 92 20.39 2.77 -7.25
C ASP A 92 19.89 4.08 -7.93
N GLY A 93 19.47 3.96 -9.20
CA GLY A 93 19.06 5.07 -10.06
C GLY A 93 17.64 5.58 -9.81
N ALA A 94 16.81 4.80 -9.12
CA ALA A 94 15.45 5.15 -8.76
C ALA A 94 15.22 5.16 -7.25
N GLY A 95 14.15 5.82 -6.82
CA GLY A 95 13.73 5.79 -5.43
C GLY A 95 12.23 5.96 -5.26
N MET A 96 11.66 5.17 -4.35
CA MET A 96 10.23 5.10 -4.08
C MET A 96 9.94 5.45 -2.62
N ASP A 97 8.88 6.23 -2.42
CA ASP A 97 8.17 6.43 -1.15
C ASP A 97 6.70 6.12 -1.39
N PHE A 98 6.04 5.42 -0.48
CA PHE A 98 4.61 5.18 -0.60
C PHE A 98 3.90 5.32 0.74
N TYR A 99 2.82 6.09 0.74
CA TYR A 99 1.89 6.17 1.85
C TYR A 99 0.45 6.18 1.33
N ALA A 100 -0.47 5.62 2.11
CA ALA A 100 -1.87 5.58 1.78
C ALA A 100 -2.74 5.82 3.02
N PHE A 101 -3.88 6.45 2.80
CA PHE A 101 -4.95 6.54 3.79
C PHE A 101 -6.24 5.98 3.20
N THR A 102 -6.81 4.97 3.85
CA THR A 102 -8.03 4.28 3.39
C THR A 102 -9.12 4.42 4.44
N MET A 103 -10.30 4.89 4.02
CA MET A 103 -11.51 4.87 4.84
C MET A 103 -12.49 3.82 4.33
N SER A 104 -13.17 3.12 5.23
CA SER A 104 -14.25 2.20 4.86
C SER A 104 -15.38 2.23 5.88
N ALA A 105 -16.59 1.96 5.41
CA ALA A 105 -17.76 1.76 6.25
C ALA A 105 -18.51 0.51 5.78
N GLY A 106 -19.26 -0.13 6.67
CA GLY A 106 -20.00 -1.33 6.27
C GLY A 106 -20.92 -1.87 7.34
N PHE A 107 -21.58 -2.97 6.99
CA PHE A 107 -22.54 -3.69 7.81
C PHE A 107 -22.07 -5.13 8.04
N LYS A 108 -22.28 -5.66 9.25
CA LYS A 108 -21.91 -7.03 9.63
C LYS A 108 -23.10 -7.74 10.25
N LEU A 109 -23.40 -8.94 9.73
CA LEU A 109 -24.34 -9.92 10.29
C LEU A 109 -23.58 -11.12 10.87
N THR A 110 -24.12 -11.68 11.96
CA THR A 110 -23.66 -12.96 12.54
C THR A 110 -24.85 -13.93 12.58
N PHE A 111 -24.67 -15.15 12.06
CA PHE A 111 -25.71 -16.17 11.91
C PHE A 111 -25.64 -17.22 13.01
#